data_AF-F2VRR1-F1
#
_entry.id   AF-F2VRR1-F1
#
_cell.length_a   1.000
_cell.length_b   1.000
_cell.length_c   1.000
_cell.angle_alpha   90.00
_cell.angle_beta   90.00
_cell.angle_gamma   90.00
#
_symmetry.space_group_name_H-M   'P 1'
#
loop_
_entity.id
_entity.type
_entity.pdbx_description
1 polymer ?
#
loop_
_entity_poly.entity_id
_entity_poly.type
_entity_poly.pdbx_seq_one_letter_code
_entity_poly.pdbx_strand_id
1 'polypeptide(L)' 'SYGEKWANRRRLITPTFHFEILNDFLHVMNEQTDILIQILIKLVKEGQEINIFERLKACALDIIC' A
#
# COMPACT_ATOMS: atom_id res chain seq x y z
N SER A 1 3.42 25.28 4.45
CA SER A 1 4.37 24.33 5.08
C SER A 1 5.72 24.38 4.37
N TYR A 2 6.47 25.46 4.54
CA TYR A 2 7.71 25.70 3.76
C TYR A 2 8.88 26.01 4.69
N GLY A 3 10.10 25.97 4.16
CA GLY A 3 11.33 26.33 4.88
C GLY A 3 11.65 25.39 6.05
N GLU A 4 12.13 25.97 7.14
CA GLU A 4 12.63 25.23 8.32
C GLU A 4 11.60 24.27 8.91
N LYS A 5 10.32 24.65 8.95
CA LYS A 5 9.24 23.80 9.45
C LYS A 5 9.08 22.51 8.64
N TRP A 6 9.23 22.57 7.32
CA TRP A 6 9.20 21.38 6.47
C TRP A 6 10.48 20.56 6.59
N ALA A 7 11.64 21.23 6.63
CA ALA A 7 12.92 20.57 6.80
C ALA A 7 12.99 19.76 8.09
N ASN A 8 12.53 20.34 9.21
CA ASN A 8 12.47 19.67 10.50
C ASN A 8 11.52 18.46 10.48
N ARG A 9 10.34 18.59 9.89
CA ARG A 9 9.39 17.47 9.76
C ARG A 9 9.95 16.34 8.89
N ARG A 10 10.57 16.65 7.76
CA ARG A 10 11.20 15.62 6.92
C ARG A 10 12.31 14.91 7.66
N ARG A 11 13.19 15.65 8.35
CA ARG A 11 14.28 15.05 9.16
C ARG A 11 13.74 14.04 10.17
N LEU A 12 12.59 14.31 10.78
CA LEU A 12 11.94 13.40 11.73
C LEU A 12 11.30 12.17 11.05
N ILE A 13 10.78 12.30 9.82
CA ILE A 13 10.06 11.24 9.09
C ILE A 13 11.01 10.33 8.30
N THR A 14 12.11 10.86 7.77
CA THR A 14 13.07 10.12 6.92
C THR A 14 13.55 8.79 7.52
N PRO A 15 13.82 8.66 8.84
CA PRO A 15 14.23 7.38 9.42
C PRO A 15 13.20 6.26 9.23
N THR A 16 11.90 6.57 9.16
CA THR A 16 10.81 5.59 8.97
C THR A 16 10.86 4.88 7.60
N PHE A 17 11.59 5.45 6.63
CA PHE A 17 11.77 4.87 5.30
C PHE A 17 13.16 4.27 5.10
N HIS A 18 13.85 3.91 6.19
CA HIS A 18 15.08 3.13 6.11
C HIS A 18 14.78 1.70 5.63
N PHE A 19 15.69 1.07 4.87
CA PHE A 19 15.44 -0.23 4.23
C PHE A 19 15.04 -1.34 5.19
N GLU A 20 15.58 -1.36 6.41
CA GLU A 20 15.21 -2.34 7.43
C GLU A 20 13.71 -2.24 7.79
N ILE A 21 13.20 -1.02 7.98
CA ILE A 21 11.79 -0.78 8.28
C ILE A 21 10.93 -1.07 7.04
N LEU A 22 11.41 -0.74 5.84
CA LEU A 22 10.71 -1.07 4.60
C LEU A 22 10.57 -2.59 4.40
N ASN A 23 11.57 -3.38 4.81
CA ASN A 23 11.48 -4.83 4.76
C ASN A 23 10.40 -5.37 5.70
N ASP A 24 10.20 -4.76 6.87
CA ASP A 24 9.10 -5.14 7.77
C ASP A 24 7.73 -4.90 7.13
N PHE A 25 7.59 -3.84 6.32
CA PHE A 25 6.35 -3.54 5.59
C PHE A 25 6.07 -4.49 4.42
N LEU A 26 7.08 -5.23 3.91
CA LEU A 26 6.85 -6.21 2.84
C LEU A 26 5.85 -7.29 3.25
N HIS A 27 5.81 -7.64 4.53
CA HIS A 27 4.83 -8.61 5.04
C HIS A 27 3.39 -8.12 4.82
N VAL A 28 3.11 -6.87 5.19
CA VAL A 28 1.79 -6.24 5.01
C VAL A 28 1.46 -6.10 3.53
N MET A 29 2.42 -5.67 2.70
CA MET A 29 2.21 -5.57 1.24
C MET A 29 1.83 -6.91 0.62
N ASN A 30 2.50 -8.00 1.02
CA ASN A 30 2.21 -9.33 0.52
C ASN A 30 0.82 -9.81 0.99
N GLU A 31 0.48 -9.61 2.27
CA GLU A 31 -0.83 -10.00 2.81
C GLU A 31 -1.98 -9.31 2.08
N GLN A 32 -1.91 -7.98 1.88
CA GLN A 32 -2.94 -7.24 1.17
C GLN A 32 -3.00 -7.59 -0.31
N THR A 33 -1.85 -7.92 -0.92
CA THR A 33 -1.80 -8.41 -2.30
C THR A 33 -2.44 -9.78 -2.45
N ASP A 34 -2.22 -10.69 -1.49
CA ASP A 34 -2.87 -12.00 -1.48
C ASP A 34 -4.40 -11.89 -1.36
N ILE A 35 -4.89 -10.98 -0.52
CA ILE A 35 -6.33 -10.67 -0.41
C ILE A 35 -6.88 -10.15 -1.75
N LEU A 36 -6.17 -9.21 -2.39
CA LEU A 36 -6.54 -8.70 -3.71
C LEU A 36 -6.62 -9.84 -4.74
N ILE A 37 -5.62 -10.73 -4.78
CA ILE A 37 -5.60 -11.88 -5.70
C ILE A 37 -6.80 -12.80 -5.45
N GLN A 38 -7.14 -13.11 -4.20
CA GLN A 38 -8.30 -13.93 -3.86
C GLN A 38 -9.62 -13.31 -4.36
N ILE A 39 -9.77 -11.98 -4.20
CA ILE A 39 -10.93 -11.24 -4.71
C ILE A 39 -10.97 -11.33 -6.24
N LEU A 40 -9.86 -11.09 -6.92
CA LEU A 40 -9.79 -11.14 -8.38
C LEU A 40 -10.12 -12.53 -8.93
N ILE A 41 -9.58 -13.60 -8.32
CA ILE A 41 -9.89 -14.98 -8.69
C ILE A 41 -11.39 -15.26 -8.58
N LYS A 42 -12.04 -14.78 -7.51
CA LYS A 42 -13.48 -14.93 -7.32
C LYS A 42 -14.26 -14.22 -8.42
N LEU A 43 -13.94 -12.96 -8.70
CA LEU A 43 -14.63 -12.16 -9.71
C LEU A 43 -14.49 -12.73 -11.13
N VAL A 44 -13.29 -13.23 -11.47
CA VAL A 44 -13.04 -13.92 -12.76
C VAL A 44 -13.89 -15.18 -12.87
N LYS A 45 -13.99 -15.99 -11.81
CA LYS A 45 -14.83 -17.20 -11.80
C LYS A 45 -16.32 -16.88 -11.96
N GLU A 46 -16.77 -15.74 -11.46
CA GLU A 46 -18.14 -15.25 -11.61
C GLU A 46 -18.41 -14.60 -12.98
N GLY A 47 -17.39 -14.48 -13.83
CA GLY A 47 -17.52 -13.89 -15.17
C GLY A 47 -17.81 -12.38 -15.16
N GLN A 48 -17.49 -11.70 -14.06
CA GLN A 48 -17.76 -10.27 -13.90
C GLN A 48 -16.69 -9.42 -14.57
N GLU A 49 -17.09 -8.27 -15.14
CA GLU A 49 -16.14 -7.25 -15.54
C GLU A 49 -15.46 -6.65 -14.31
N ILE A 50 -14.13 -6.53 -14.36
CA ILE A 50 -13.33 -6.07 -13.24
C ILE A 50 -12.79 -4.69 -13.53
N ASN A 51 -13.20 -3.69 -12.74
CA ASN A 51 -12.49 -2.42 -12.68
C ASN A 51 -11.24 -2.57 -11.80
N ILE A 52 -10.12 -2.90 -12.44
CA ILE A 52 -8.85 -3.15 -11.75
C ILE A 52 -8.34 -1.93 -10.98
N PHE A 53 -8.61 -0.70 -11.46
CA PHE A 53 -8.14 0.52 -10.82
C PHE A 53 -8.78 0.72 -9.44
N GLU A 54 -10.07 0.45 -9.29
CA GLU A 54 -10.74 0.48 -7.99
C GLU A 54 -10.18 -0.55 -7.02
N ARG A 55 -9.84 -1.75 -7.52
CA ARG A 55 -9.28 -2.82 -6.68
C ARG A 55 -7.85 -2.51 -6.23
N LEU A 56 -7.03 -1.93 -7.11
CA LEU A 56 -5.69 -1.47 -6.76
C LEU A 56 -5.71 -0.31 -5.76
N LYS A 57 -6.65 0.65 -5.92
CA LYS A 57 -6.81 1.74 -4.94
C LYS A 57 -7.17 1.23 -3.55
N ALA A 58 -8.09 0.27 -3.46
CA ALA A 58 -8.46 -0.35 -2.20
C ALA A 58 -7.26 -1.06 -1.54
N CYS A 59 -6.56 -1.92 -2.29
CA CYS A 59 -5.36 -2.60 -1.81
C CYS A 59 -4.27 -1.63 -1.36
N ALA A 60 -4.03 -0.55 -2.10
CA ALA A 60 -3.05 0.47 -1.72
C ALA A 60 -3.45 1.22 -0.43
N LEU A 61 -4.75 1.42 -0.19
CA LEU A 61 -5.25 1.98 1.07
C LEU A 61 -5.01 1.02 2.22
N ASP A 62 -5.33 -0.27 2.03
CA ASP A 62 -5.12 -1.33 3.04
C ASP A 62 -3.63 -1.54 3.36
N ILE A 63 -2.72 -1.25 2.42
CA ILE A 63 -1.26 -1.30 2.65
C ILE A 63 -0.76 -0.13 3.51
N ILE A 64 -1.39 1.04 3.40
CA ILE A 64 -0.92 2.29 4.04
C ILE A 64 -1.59 2.52 5.42
N CYS A 65 -2.78 1.97 5.66
CA CYS A 65 -3.56 2.11 6.89
C CYS A 65 -3.19 1.07 7.96
#